data_AF-A0A953RVQ1-F1
#
_entry.id   AF-A0A953RVQ1-F1
#
_cell.length_a   1.000
_cell.length_b   1.000
_cell.length_c   1.000
_cell.angle_alpha   90.00
_cell.angle_beta   90.00
_cell.angle_gamma   90.00
#
_symmetry.space_group_name_H-M   'P 1'
#
loop_
_entity.id
_entity.type
_entity.pdbx_description
1 polymer ?
#
loop_
_entity_poly.entity_id
_entity_poly.type
_entity_poly.pdbx_seq_one_letter_code
_entity_poly.pdbx_strand_id
1 'polypeptide(L)' 'MTYSYTQISHYLSCPRRYKHRYLDGWKEKDTRAAMLFGRVFEQAVAAYFQRRDAAAVL' A
#
# COMPACT_ATOMS: atom_id res chain seq x y z
N MET A 1 16.32 6.08 -8.71
CA MET A 1 15.54 5.76 -7.49
C MET A 1 14.34 6.70 -7.46
N THR A 2 13.18 6.25 -7.92
CA THR A 2 11.91 6.98 -7.78
C THR A 2 11.26 6.56 -6.47
N TYR A 3 11.28 7.45 -5.46
CA TYR A 3 10.63 7.18 -4.19
C TYR A 3 9.12 7.40 -4.30
N SER A 4 8.32 6.55 -3.67
CA SER A 4 6.87 6.77 -3.59
C SER A 4 6.57 7.97 -2.68
N TYR A 5 5.42 8.63 -2.92
CA TYR A 5 4.96 9.70 -2.02
C TYR A 5 4.88 9.21 -0.56
N THR A 6 4.39 7.99 -0.34
CA THR A 6 4.32 7.36 0.99
C THR A 6 5.70 7.18 1.64
N GLN A 7 6.72 6.80 0.88
CA GLN A 7 8.10 6.70 1.37
C GLN A 7 8.63 8.06 1.85
N ILE A 8 8.39 9.12 1.08
CA ILE A 8 8.81 10.48 1.44
C ILE A 8 8.06 10.95 2.70
N SER A 9 6.74 10.75 2.78
CA SER A 9 5.95 11.10 3.97
C SER A 9 6.42 10.35 5.23
N HIS A 10 6.84 9.09 5.09
CA HIS A 10 7.43 8.34 6.20
C HIS A 10 8.76 8.94 6.67
N TYR A 11 9.61 9.39 5.73
CA TYR A 11 10.85 10.05 6.07
C TYR A 11 10.60 11.39 6.78
N LEU A 12 9.70 12.23 6.24
CA LEU A 12 9.36 13.53 6.79
C LEU A 12 8.73 13.46 8.18
N SER A 13 7.92 12.42 8.44
CA SER A 13 7.32 12.21 9.76
C SER A 13 8.31 11.67 10.79
N CYS A 14 9.15 10.68 10.43
CA CYS A 14 10.21 10.19 11.31
C CYS A 14 11.32 9.46 10.53
N PRO A 15 12.53 10.05 10.40
CA PRO A 15 13.64 9.43 9.69
C PRO A 15 14.09 8.09 10.29
N ARG A 16 14.01 7.93 11.62
CA ARG A 16 14.37 6.68 12.30
C ARG A 16 13.41 5.54 11.95
N ARG A 17 12.10 5.82 11.87
CA ARG A 17 11.10 4.84 11.41
C ARG A 17 11.30 4.49 9.94
N TYR A 18 11.64 5.47 9.11
CA TYR A 18 11.97 5.25 7.71
C TYR A 18 13.16 4.30 7.54
N LYS A 19 14.26 4.53 8.29
CA LYS A 19 15.43 3.64 8.28
C LYS A 19 15.05 2.21 8.62
N HIS A 20 14.33 2.01 9.74
CA HIS A 20 13.89 0.69 10.15
C HIS A 20 13.04 -0.02 9.09
N ARG A 21 12.09 0.69 8.47
CA ARG A 21 11.14 0.10 7.50
C ARG A 21 11.73 -0.14 6.11
N TYR A 22 12.58 0.75 5.61
CA TYR A 22 13.05 0.74 4.22
C TYR A 22 14.53 0.40 4.03
N LEU A 23 15.39 0.65 5.03
CA LEU A 23 16.83 0.39 4.96
C LEU A 23 17.21 -0.88 5.73
N ASP A 24 16.67 -1.06 6.94
CA ASP A 24 16.97 -2.22 7.79
C ASP A 24 16.11 -3.45 7.44
N GLY A 25 15.17 -3.31 6.50
CA GLY A 25 14.33 -4.41 6.00
C GLY A 25 13.25 -4.88 6.98
N TRP A 26 13.03 -4.19 8.10
CA TRP A 26 12.02 -4.56 9.08
C TRP A 26 10.62 -4.25 8.55
N LYS A 27 9.94 -5.28 8.04
CA LYS A 27 8.57 -5.19 7.54
C LYS A 27 7.58 -5.55 8.65
N GLU A 28 6.83 -4.55 9.08
CA GLU A 28 5.62 -4.77 9.88
C GLU A 28 4.64 -5.61 9.06
N LYS A 29 4.04 -6.64 9.68
CA LYS A 29 3.07 -7.51 9.00
C LYS A 29 1.88 -6.61 8.59
N ASP A 30 1.69 -6.43 7.30
CA ASP A 30 0.69 -5.51 6.74
C ASP A 30 -0.70 -6.17 6.78
N THR A 31 -1.16 -6.51 7.99
CA THR A 31 -2.39 -7.26 8.27
C THR A 31 -3.47 -6.37 8.88
N ARG A 32 -3.42 -5.06 8.64
CA ARG A 32 -4.50 -4.17 9.08
C ARG A 32 -5.70 -4.41 8.18
N ALA A 33 -6.81 -4.86 8.76
CA ALA A 33 -8.04 -5.17 8.03
C ALA A 33 -8.49 -4.01 7.13
N ALA A 34 -8.32 -2.76 7.58
CA ALA A 34 -8.63 -1.58 6.78
C ALA A 34 -7.80 -1.45 5.48
N MET A 35 -6.51 -1.82 5.51
CA MET A 35 -5.64 -1.78 4.33
C MET A 35 -6.03 -2.86 3.31
N LEU A 36 -6.39 -4.04 3.80
CA LEU A 36 -6.87 -5.15 2.96
C LEU A 36 -8.17 -4.75 2.26
N PHE A 37 -9.14 -4.24 3.03
CA PHE A 37 -10.41 -3.76 2.47
C PHE A 37 -10.20 -2.66 1.43
N GLY A 38 -9.37 -1.65 1.74
CA GLY A 38 -9.09 -0.55 0.82
C GLY A 38 -8.49 -1.03 -0.50
N ARG A 39 -7.54 -1.98 -0.46
CA ARG A 39 -6.93 -2.54 -1.67
C ARG A 39 -7.93 -3.32 -2.52
N VAL A 40 -8.75 -4.15 -1.90
CA VAL A 40 -9.78 -4.94 -2.57
C VAL A 40 -10.81 -4.03 -3.23
N PHE A 41 -11.22 -2.95 -2.54
CA PHE A 41 -12.13 -1.95 -3.09
C PHE A 41 -11.53 -1.21 -4.30
N GLU A 42 -10.27 -0.76 -4.19
CA GLU A 42 -9.55 -0.11 -5.29
C GLU A 42 -9.50 -1.02 -6.54
N GLN A 43 -9.20 -2.30 -6.35
CA GLN A 43 -9.15 -3.30 -7.42
C GLN A 43 -10.51 -3.56 -8.06
N ALA A 44 -11.56 -3.72 -7.25
CA ALA A 44 -12.93 -3.94 -7.74
C ALA A 44 -13.43 -2.75 -8.58
N VAL A 45 -13.19 -1.52 -8.12
CA VAL A 45 -13.57 -0.30 -8.85
C VAL A 45 -12.80 -0.19 -10.16
N ALA A 46 -11.50 -0.49 -10.16
CA ALA A 46 -10.69 -0.50 -11.38
C ALA A 46 -11.20 -1.54 -12.39
N ALA A 47 -11.56 -2.74 -11.92
CA ALA A 47 -12.11 -3.80 -12.76
C ALA A 47 -13.45 -3.39 -13.40
N TYR A 48 -14.33 -2.73 -12.62
CA TYR A 48 -15.59 -2.20 -13.12
C TYR A 48 -15.38 -1.20 -14.27
N PHE A 49 -14.47 -0.24 -14.12
CA PHE A 49 -14.16 0.72 -15.19
C PHE A 49 -13.51 0.07 -16.42
N GLN A 50 -12.79 -1.03 -16.24
CA GLN A 50 -12.21 -1.81 -17.33
C GLN A 50 -13.20 -2.76 -18.00
N ARG A 51 -14.48 -2.78 -17.58
CA ARG A 51 -15.51 -3.74 -17.98
C ARG A 51 -15.09 -5.20 -17.78
N ARG A 52 -14.24 -5.45 -16.78
CA ARG A 52 -13.85 -6.79 -16.34
C ARG A 52 -14.78 -7.22 -15.22
N ASP A 53 -14.87 -8.53 -15.00
CA ASP A 53 -15.62 -9.06 -13.87
C ASP A 53 -14.93 -8.66 -12.56
N ALA A 54 -15.59 -7.82 -11.76
CA ALA A 54 -15.06 -7.34 -10.50
C ALA A 54 -14.98 -8.45 -9.45
N ALA A 55 -15.84 -9.47 -9.53
CA ALA A 55 -15.87 -10.58 -8.58
C ALA A 55 -14.67 -11.53 -8.77
N ALA A 56 -14.06 -11.55 -9.95
CA ALA A 56 -12.89 -12.38 -10.26
C ALA A 56 -11.56 -11.81 -9.72
N VAL A 57 -11.56 -10.56 -9.24
CA VAL A 57 -10.35 -9.83 -8.79
C VAL A 57 -10.27 -9.73 -7.26
N LEU A 58 -11.35 -10.08 -6.55
CA LEU A 58 -11.43 -10.15 -5.08
C LEU A 58 -10.64 -11.34 -4.51
#